data_AF-A0A944C8Y6-F1
#
_entry.id   AF-A0A944C8Y6-F1
#
_cell.length_a   1.000
_cell.length_b   1.000
_cell.length_c   1.000
_cell.angle_alpha   90.00
_cell.angle_beta   90.00
_cell.angle_gamma   90.00
#
_symmetry.space_group_name_H-M   'P 1'
#
loop_
_entity.id
_entity.type
_entity.pdbx_description
1 polymer ?
#
loop_
_entity_poly.entity_id
_entity_poly.type
_entity_poly.pdbx_seq_one_letter_code
_entity_poly.pdbx_strand_id
1 'polypeptide(L)' 'MSVQPSQFKNGMCIKYNNKLCVIVEFQHVKPGKG' A
#
# COMPACT_ATOMS: atom_id res chain seq x y z
N MET A 1 1.87 3.37 -14.29
CA MET A 1 2.26 3.96 -12.98
C MET A 1 2.37 2.82 -11.99
N SER A 2 3.59 2.41 -11.66
CA SER A 2 3.84 1.40 -10.62
C SER A 2 3.78 2.10 -9.27
N VAL A 3 2.92 1.66 -8.36
CA VAL A 3 2.88 2.18 -6.99
C VAL A 3 3.89 1.38 -6.17
N GLN A 4 4.87 2.04 -5.58
CA GLN A 4 5.81 1.38 -4.68
C GLN A 4 5.25 1.33 -3.25
N PRO A 5 5.53 0.29 -2.45
CA PRO A 5 5.10 0.22 -1.05
C PRO A 5 5.60 1.41 -0.20
N SER A 6 6.75 1.99 -0.57
CA SER A 6 7.32 3.19 0.06
C SER A 6 6.47 4.45 -0.14
N GLN A 7 5.51 4.44 -1.08
CA GLN A 7 4.64 5.56 -1.38
C GLN A 7 3.26 5.44 -0.71
N PHE A 8 3.00 4.33 0.01
CA PHE A 8 1.71 4.11 0.66
C PHE A 8 1.44 5.18 1.72
N LYS A 9 0.21 5.69 1.71
CA LYS A 9 -0.35 6.62 2.70
C LYS A 9 -1.80 6.25 2.97
N ASN A 10 -2.27 6.46 4.19
CA ASN A 10 -3.69 6.35 4.52
C ASN A 10 -4.47 7.36 3.65
N GLY A 11 -5.58 6.92 3.06
CA GLY A 11 -6.39 7.70 2.13
C GLY A 11 -5.91 7.69 0.67
N MET A 12 -4.80 7.00 0.34
CA MET A 12 -4.32 6.91 -1.04
C MET A 12 -5.23 6.03 -1.90
N CYS A 13 -5.63 6.52 -3.07
CA CYS A 13 -6.36 5.74 -4.06
C CYS A 13 -5.40 4.93 -4.95
N ILE A 14 -5.65 3.62 -5.07
CA ILE A 14 -4.85 2.69 -5.87
C ILE A 14 -5.76 1.84 -6.76
N LYS A 15 -5.21 1.38 -7.89
CA LYS A 15 -5.87 0.39 -8.75
C LYS A 15 -5.37 -1.01 -8.39
N TYR A 16 -6.25 -1.86 -7.89
CA TYR A 16 -5.96 -3.24 -7.54
C TYR A 16 -7.02 -4.16 -8.18
N ASN A 17 -6.58 -5.21 -8.90
CA ASN A 17 -7.48 -6.13 -9.62
C ASN A 17 -8.56 -5.43 -10.48
N ASN A 18 -8.14 -4.42 -11.25
CA ASN A 18 -9.02 -3.57 -12.08
C ASN A 18 -10.11 -2.79 -11.33
N LYS A 19 -10.05 -2.72 -10.00
CA LYS A 19 -10.93 -1.91 -9.16
C LYS A 19 -10.16 -0.75 -8.53
N LEU A 20 -10.87 0.35 -8.27
CA LEU A 20 -10.35 1.47 -7.48
C LEU A 20 -10.57 1.15 -6.00
N CYS A 21 -9.50 1.25 -5.22
CA CYS A 21 -9.50 0.99 -3.79
C CYS A 21 -8.82 2.15 -3.06
N VAL A 22 -9.16 2.35 -1.80
CA VAL A 22 -8.51 3.33 -0.93
C VAL A 22 -7.78 2.57 0.17
N ILE A 23 -6.52 2.92 0.42
CA ILE A 23 -5.77 2.41 1.56
C ILE A 23 -6.36 3.03 2.83
N VAL A 24 -6.99 2.21 3.68
CA VAL A 24 -7.53 2.68 4.97
C VAL A 24 -6.39 2.82 5.99
N GLU A 25 -5.53 1.82 6.05
CA GLU A 25 -4.37 1.76 6.94
C GLU A 25 -3.26 0.94 6.27
N PHE A 26 -2.00 1.26 6.57
CA PHE A 26 -0.87 0.42 6.18
C PHE A 26 0.12 0.30 7.33
N GLN A 27 0.76 -0.87 7.42
CA GLN A 27 1.81 -1.12 8.39
C GLN A 27 3.07 -1.57 7.65
N HIS A 28 4.19 -0.87 7.88
CA HIS A 28 5.49 -1.38 7.48
C HIS A 28 5.98 -2.36 8.56
N VAL A 29 6.18 -3.62 8.20
CA VAL A 29 6.73 -4.64 9.10
C VAL A 29 8.09 -5.11 8.60
N LYS A 30 9.01 -5.31 9.55
CA LYS A 30 10.27 -6.03 9.32
C LYS A 30 10.17 -7.34 10.11
N PRO A 31 10.14 -8.50 9.46
CA PRO A 31 10.10 -9.78 10.18
C PRO A 31 11.35 -9.92 11.07
N GLY A 32 11.18 -10.56 12.23
CA GLY A 32 12.28 -10.84 13.14
C GLY A 32 13.18 -11.94 12.58
N LYS A 33 14.51 -11.76 12.74
CA LYS A 33 15.60 -12.38 11.96
C LYS A 33 15.45 -12.03 10.47
N GLY A 34 16.34 -11.12 10.04
CA GLY A 34 16.31 -10.45 8.73
C GLY A 34 16.09 -11.37 7.54
#